data_AF-A0A352XJZ8-F1
#
_entry.id   AF-A0A352XJZ8-F1
#
_cell.length_a   1.000
_cell.length_b   1.000
_cell.length_c   1.000
_cell.angle_alpha   90.00
_cell.angle_beta   90.00
_cell.angle_gamma   90.00
#
_symmetry.space_group_name_H-M   'P 1'
#
loop_
_entity.id
_entity.type
_entity.pdbx_description
1 polymer ?
#
loop_
_entity_poly.entity_id
_entity_poly.type
_entity_poly.pdbx_seq_one_letter_code
_entity_poly.pdbx_strand_id
1 'polypeptide(L)'
;MEHAEIDRDDFRRLLAEIAAMRMPYGKFGPKECPPAGVWICDLPIEYLAWFKERGFPKDRLGELLSAVYDIKSHGMDSLFDPIRQSHGGRSPLRPKRPKKFTFE
;
A
#
# COMPACT_ATOMS: atom_id res chain seq x y z
N MET A 1 7.91 28.54 -0.69
CA MET A 1 7.82 27.08 -0.94
C MET A 1 7.08 26.94 -2.24
N GLU A 2 7.72 26.42 -3.28
CA GLU A 2 7.04 26.20 -4.57
C GLU A 2 5.83 25.30 -4.33
N HIS A 3 4.64 25.85 -4.53
CA HIS A 3 3.47 25.02 -4.71
C HIS A 3 3.67 24.36 -6.07
N ALA A 4 4.13 23.11 -6.08
CA ALA A 4 3.98 22.29 -7.26
C ALA A 4 2.48 22.25 -7.55
N GLU A 5 2.04 22.97 -8.59
CA GLU A 5 0.70 22.83 -9.13
C GLU A 5 0.61 21.43 -9.71
N ILE A 6 0.21 20.47 -8.87
CA ILE A 6 -0.10 19.12 -9.33
C ILE A 6 -1.37 19.26 -10.18
N ASP A 7 -1.25 18.93 -11.46
CA ASP A 7 -2.42 18.83 -12.33
C ASP A 7 -3.39 17.79 -11.76
N ARG A 8 -4.68 18.09 -11.83
CA ARG A 8 -5.76 17.19 -11.38
C ARG A 8 -5.64 15.83 -12.06
N ASP A 9 -5.27 15.80 -13.33
CA ASP A 9 -5.13 14.55 -14.08
C ASP A 9 -3.93 13.73 -13.61
N ASP A 10 -2.82 14.37 -13.23
CA ASP A 10 -1.65 13.69 -12.68
C ASP A 10 -1.93 13.12 -11.29
N PHE A 11 -2.65 13.87 -10.44
CA PHE A 11 -3.10 13.33 -9.15
C PHE A 11 -4.03 12.12 -9.33
N ARG A 12 -4.94 12.18 -10.32
CA ARG A 12 -5.82 11.06 -10.65
C ARG A 12 -5.04 9.82 -11.10
N ARG A 13 -4.02 10.01 -11.95
CA ARG A 13 -3.13 8.91 -12.39
C ARG A 13 -2.35 8.32 -11.22
N LEU A 14 -1.81 9.17 -10.35
CA LEU A 14 -1.11 8.74 -9.13
C LEU A 14 -2.00 7.85 -8.25
N LEU A 15 -3.24 8.29 -7.98
CA LEU A 15 -4.20 7.49 -7.20
C LEU A 15 -4.56 6.17 -7.88
N ALA A 16 -4.69 6.16 -9.22
CA ALA A 16 -4.96 4.94 -9.98
C ALA A 16 -3.79 3.94 -9.89
N GLU A 17 -2.55 4.42 -9.95
CA GLU A 17 -1.36 3.58 -9.76
C GLU A 17 -1.28 3.05 -8.32
N ILE A 18 -1.56 3.90 -7.32
CA ILE A 18 -1.63 3.48 -5.92
C ILE A 18 -2.67 2.38 -5.73
N ALA A 19 -3.84 2.52 -6.37
CA ALA A 19 -4.91 1.55 -6.30
C ALA A 19 -4.55 0.21 -6.95
N ALA A 20 -3.73 0.21 -8.01
CA ALA A 20 -3.35 -0.98 -8.77
C ALA A 20 -2.05 -1.65 -8.27
N MET A 21 -1.28 -0.98 -7.41
CA MET A 21 0.02 -1.50 -6.95
C MET A 21 -0.12 -2.34 -5.67
N ARG A 22 0.45 -3.54 -5.71
CA ARG A 22 0.66 -4.40 -4.53
C ARG A 22 2.12 -4.36 -4.12
N MET A 23 2.38 -4.58 -2.84
CA MET A 23 3.74 -4.69 -2.33
C MET A 23 4.41 -5.94 -2.93
N PRO A 24 5.54 -5.80 -3.67
CA PRO A 24 6.17 -6.94 -4.35
C PRO A 24 7.09 -7.77 -3.43
N TYR A 25 7.52 -7.21 -2.30
CA TYR A 25 8.47 -7.87 -1.39
C TYR A 25 8.31 -7.41 0.07
N GLY A 26 9.15 -7.94 0.96
CA GLY A 26 9.15 -7.60 2.38
C GLY A 26 7.98 -8.24 3.14
N LYS A 27 7.67 -7.68 4.31
CA LYS A 27 6.67 -8.24 5.25
C LYS A 27 5.27 -8.33 4.66
N PHE A 28 4.95 -7.47 3.70
CA PHE A 28 3.64 -7.40 3.05
C PHE A 28 3.67 -7.89 1.61
N GLY A 29 4.78 -8.50 1.18
CA GLY A 29 4.91 -9.12 -0.13
C GLY A 29 4.21 -10.48 -0.23
N PRO A 30 4.19 -11.09 -1.43
CA PRO A 30 3.51 -12.36 -1.69
C PRO A 30 3.95 -13.52 -0.80
N LYS A 31 5.23 -13.53 -0.40
CA LYS A 31 5.82 -14.57 0.46
C LYS A 31 5.15 -14.63 1.84
N GLU A 32 4.86 -13.47 2.43
CA GLU A 32 4.30 -13.35 3.78
C GLU A 32 2.77 -13.19 3.76
N CYS A 33 2.23 -12.57 2.71
CA CYS A 33 0.79 -12.33 2.52
C CYS A 33 0.31 -12.92 1.18
N PRO A 34 0.14 -14.25 1.08
CA PRO A 34 -0.28 -14.89 -0.16
C PRO A 34 -1.74 -14.56 -0.53
N PRO A 35 -2.10 -14.60 -1.83
CA PRO A 35 -1.26 -15.05 -2.95
C PRO A 35 -0.40 -13.95 -3.60
N ALA A 36 -0.76 -12.67 -3.46
CA ALA A 36 -0.19 -11.57 -4.26
C ALA A 36 0.38 -10.40 -3.45
N GLY A 37 0.43 -10.50 -2.12
CA GLY A 37 0.82 -9.40 -1.23
C GLY A 37 -0.34 -8.44 -0.92
N VAL A 38 -0.03 -7.41 -0.15
CA VAL A 38 -0.97 -6.37 0.30
C VAL A 38 -0.97 -5.19 -0.67
N TRP A 39 -2.13 -4.58 -0.94
CA TRP A 39 -2.21 -3.32 -1.68
C TRP A 39 -1.43 -2.23 -0.96
N ILE A 40 -0.71 -1.36 -1.69
CA ILE A 40 0.12 -0.34 -1.03
C ILE A 40 -0.73 0.66 -0.22
N CYS A 41 -1.97 0.93 -0.64
CA CYS A 41 -2.93 1.77 0.09
C CYS A 41 -3.40 1.17 1.44
N ASP A 42 -3.24 -0.15 1.62
CA ASP A 42 -3.59 -0.86 2.84
C ASP A 42 -2.38 -1.08 3.77
N LEU A 43 -1.19 -0.65 3.36
CA LEU A 43 0.00 -0.79 4.20
C LEU A 43 -0.17 0.00 5.51
N PRO A 44 0.27 -0.58 6.64
CA PRO A 44 0.33 0.13 7.91
C PRO A 44 1.25 1.34 7.84
N ILE A 45 0.87 2.44 8.50
CA ILE A 45 1.66 3.68 8.51
C ILE A 45 3.05 3.48 9.12
N GLU A 46 3.18 2.58 10.09
CA GLU A 46 4.43 2.25 10.78
C GLU A 46 5.43 1.60 9.82
N TYR A 47 4.93 0.78 8.88
CA TYR A 47 5.77 0.16 7.85
C TYR A 47 6.28 1.19 6.85
N LEU A 48 5.43 2.15 6.49
CA LEU A 48 5.80 3.26 5.63
C LEU A 48 6.75 4.26 6.35
N ALA A 49 6.56 4.49 7.65
CA ALA A 49 7.46 5.30 8.47
C ALA A 49 8.87 4.69 8.53
N TRP A 50 8.97 3.36 8.68
CA TRP A 50 10.25 2.65 8.59
C TRP A 50 10.96 2.86 7.24
N PHE A 51 10.21 2.89 6.13
CA PHE A 51 10.76 3.26 4.83
C PHE A 51 11.21 4.73 4.78
N LYS A 52 10.45 5.66 5.36
CA LYS A 52 10.84 7.07 5.43
C LYS A 52 12.16 7.26 6.20
N GLU A 53 12.37 6.51 7.28
CA GLU A 53 13.62 6.56 8.06
C GLU A 53 14.82 5.97 7.30
N ARG A 54 14.61 4.89 6.54
CA ARG A 54 15.69 4.21 5.79
C ARG A 54 15.92 4.76 4.38
N GLY A 55 14.94 5.46 3.84
CA GLY A 55 14.85 5.83 2.44
C GLY A 55 13.90 4.91 1.66
N PHE A 56 13.01 5.53 0.88
CA PHE A 56 12.19 4.82 -0.10
C PHE A 56 13.08 4.32 -1.26
N PRO A 57 12.67 3.22 -1.94
CA PRO A 57 13.26 2.82 -3.21
C PRO A 57 13.32 4.00 -4.21
N LYS A 58 14.32 4.02 -5.09
CA LYS A 58 14.47 5.07 -6.13
C LYS A 58 13.64 4.82 -7.39
N ASP A 59 12.77 3.83 -7.35
CA ASP A 59 11.89 3.45 -8.45
C ASP A 59 10.48 4.02 -8.23
N ARG A 60 9.60 3.74 -9.20
CA ARG A 60 8.21 4.17 -9.12
C ARG A 60 7.50 3.66 -7.87
N LEU A 61 7.85 2.46 -7.38
CA LEU A 61 7.26 1.94 -6.14
C LEU A 61 7.58 2.84 -4.96
N GLY A 62 8.83 3.31 -4.82
CA GLY A 62 9.20 4.22 -3.74
C GLY A 62 8.48 5.56 -3.79
N GLU A 63 8.28 6.13 -4.98
CA GLU A 63 7.45 7.33 -5.16
C GLU A 63 6.01 7.11 -4.69
N LEU A 64 5.39 5.99 -5.07
CA LEU A 64 4.04 5.64 -4.65
C LEU A 64 3.96 5.40 -3.14
N LEU A 65 4.95 4.73 -2.54
CA LEU A 65 5.01 4.49 -1.10
C LEU A 65 5.15 5.79 -0.31
N SER A 66 5.97 6.73 -0.80
CA SER A 66 6.10 8.06 -0.19
C SER A 66 4.77 8.83 -0.25
N ALA A 67 4.11 8.84 -1.41
CA ALA A 67 2.81 9.51 -1.55
C ALA A 67 1.76 8.91 -0.61
N VAL A 68 1.70 7.57 -0.49
CA VAL A 68 0.77 6.90 0.44
C VAL A 68 1.10 7.25 1.90
N TYR A 69 2.39 7.31 2.26
CA TYR A 69 2.81 7.71 3.59
C TYR A 69 2.35 9.14 3.91
N ASP A 70 2.56 10.07 2.99
CA ASP A 70 2.17 11.46 3.18
C ASP A 70 0.64 11.57 3.35
N ILE A 71 -0.15 10.93 2.49
CA ILE A 71 -1.62 10.92 2.62
C ILE A 71 -2.06 10.37 3.99
N LYS A 72 -1.49 9.24 4.43
CA LYS A 72 -1.85 8.60 5.70
C LYS A 72 -1.40 9.41 6.92
N SER A 73 -0.22 10.01 6.88
CA SER A 73 0.31 10.83 7.98
C SER A 73 -0.50 12.09 8.22
N HIS A 74 -1.19 12.60 7.20
CA HIS A 74 -2.15 13.70 7.32
C HIS A 74 -3.56 13.25 7.77
N GLY A 75 -3.76 11.98 8.11
CA GLY A 75 -5.05 11.44 8.55
C GLY A 75 -6.06 11.20 7.42
N MET A 76 -5.64 11.28 6.16
CA MET A 76 -6.52 11.12 4.98
C MET A 76 -6.60 9.66 4.50
N ASP A 77 -6.49 8.68 5.41
CA ASP A 77 -6.55 7.25 5.06
C ASP A 77 -7.90 6.84 4.45
N SER A 78 -8.99 7.52 4.81
CA SER A 78 -10.33 7.27 4.27
C SER A 78 -10.45 7.58 2.78
N LEU A 79 -9.51 8.34 2.18
CA LEU A 79 -9.45 8.53 0.73
C LEU A 79 -9.31 7.21 -0.04
N PHE A 80 -8.76 6.18 0.59
CA PHE A 80 -8.60 4.86 -0.01
C PHE A 80 -9.82 3.95 0.17
N ASP A 81 -10.86 4.36 0.91
CA ASP A 81 -12.02 3.51 1.16
C ASP A 81 -12.80 3.12 -0.11
N PRO A 82 -13.02 4.01 -1.10
CA PRO A 82 -13.63 3.61 -2.37
C PRO A 82 -12.80 2.54 -3.12
N ILE A 83 -11.47 2.65 -3.06
CA ILE A 83 -10.54 1.68 -3.67
C ILE A 83 -10.63 0.34 -2.94
N ARG A 84 -10.64 0.35 -1.60
CA ARG A 84 -10.80 -0.85 -0.77
C ARG A 84 -12.11 -1.55 -1.05
N GLN A 85 -13.20 -0.81 -1.18
CA GLN A 85 -14.51 -1.37 -1.54
C GLN A 85 -14.47 -2.04 -2.92
N SER A 86 -13.85 -1.39 -3.91
CA SER A 86 -13.65 -1.98 -5.24
C SER A 86 -12.83 -3.27 -5.21
N HIS A 87 -11.89 -3.40 -4.27
CA HIS A 87 -11.03 -4.58 -4.11
C HIS A 87 -11.67 -5.70 -3.27
N GLY A 88 -12.90 -5.53 -2.79
CA GLY A 88 -13.58 -6.50 -1.93
C GLY A 88 -13.21 -6.40 -0.44
N GLY A 89 -12.65 -5.27 -0.02
CA GLY A 89 -12.26 -4.96 1.36
C GLY A 89 -10.76 -4.72 1.55
N ARG A 90 -10.35 -4.51 2.80
CA ARG A 90 -8.93 -4.36 3.16
C ARG A 90 -8.18 -5.68 2.96
N SER A 91 -6.97 -5.57 2.44
CA SER A 91 -6.02 -6.68 2.34
C SER A 91 -5.76 -7.30 3.73
N PRO A 92 -5.77 -8.64 3.87
CA PRO A 92 -5.39 -9.27 5.13
C PRO A 92 -3.90 -9.05 5.40
N LEU A 93 -3.57 -8.37 6.50
CA LEU A 93 -2.18 -8.09 6.90
C LEU A 93 -1.46 -9.30 7.51
N ARG A 94 -2.19 -10.39 7.76
CA ARG A 94 -1.66 -11.62 8.34
C ARG A 94 -1.92 -12.79 7.40
N PRO A 95 -0.91 -13.64 7.13
CA PRO A 95 -1.15 -14.86 6.37
C PRO A 95 -2.22 -15.70 7.06
N LYS A 96 -3.17 -16.23 6.26
CA LYS A 96 -4.07 -17.29 6.73
C LYS A 96 -3.19 -18.51 7.01
N ARG A 97 -3.01 -18.84 8.29
CA ARG A 97 -2.30 -20.05 8.69
C ARG A 97 -2.96 -21.25 7.99
N PRO A 98 -2.21 -22.10 7.25
CA PRO A 98 -2.81 -23.24 6.58
C PRO A 98 -3.48 -24.14 7.63
N LYS A 99 -4.74 -24.50 7.40
CA LYS A 99 -5.44 -25.47 8.24
C LYS A 99 -4.77 -26.82 8.03
N LYS A 100 -4.10 -27.35 9.06
CA LYS A 100 -3.64 -28.74 9.05
C LYS A 100 -4.86 -29.61 9.32
N PHE A 101 -5.39 -30.23 8.28
CA PHE A 101 -6.34 -31.32 8.45
C PHE A 101 -5.52 -32.60 8.63
N THR A 102 -5.28 -32.97 9.89
CA THR A 102 -4.77 -34.30 10.22
C THR A 102 -5.96 -35.23 10.31
N PHE A 103 -6.07 -36.16 9.38
CA PHE A 103 -6.91 -37.34 9.52
C PHE A 103 -5.95 -38.47 9.92
N GLU A 104 -6.00 -38.84 11.20
CA GLU A 104 -5.43 -40.11 11.68
C GLU A 104 -6.39 -41.26 11.37
#